data_AF-A0A4V1V4T1-F1
#
_entry.id   AF-A0A4V1V4T1-F1
#
_cell.length_a   1.000
_cell.length_b   1.000
_cell.length_c   1.000
_cell.angle_alpha   90.00
_cell.angle_beta   90.00
_cell.angle_gamma   90.00
#
_symmetry.space_group_name_H-M   'P 1'
#
loop_
_entity.id
_entity.type
_entity.pdbx_description
1 polymer ?
#
loop_
_entity_poly.entity_id
_entity_poly.type
_entity_poly.pdbx_seq_one_letter_code
_entity_poly.pdbx_strand_id
1 'polypeptide(L)' 'MLDSGAAAEGDEAAPKVRAKPRGKPITRIQREKRDVILEAALDVFSEKGFLGATIDQIAEAAGMSKPNLLYYFPR' A
#
# COMPACT_ATOMS: atom_id res chain seq x y z
N MET A 1 -39.45 -46.68 -12.10
CA MET A 1 -39.24 -45.27 -11.72
C MET A 1 -37.74 -45.03 -11.67
N LEU A 2 -37.18 -44.65 -12.81
CA LEU A 2 -35.79 -44.21 -12.94
C LEU A 2 -35.68 -42.75 -12.48
N ASP A 3 -34.51 -42.45 -11.95
CA ASP A 3 -33.75 -41.20 -12.07
C ASP A 3 -33.82 -40.13 -10.96
N SER A 4 -32.65 -39.49 -10.83
CA SER A 4 -32.32 -38.18 -10.23
C SER A 4 -32.11 -38.17 -8.71
N GLY A 5 -30.93 -37.84 -8.17
CA GLY A 5 -29.62 -37.39 -8.67
C GLY A 5 -28.66 -37.41 -7.45
N ALA A 6 -27.37 -37.74 -7.54
CA ALA A 6 -26.26 -36.92 -8.07
C ALA A 6 -26.41 -35.43 -7.69
N ALA A 7 -25.46 -34.72 -7.09
CA ALA A 7 -24.04 -34.94 -6.79
C ALA A 7 -23.68 -33.98 -5.63
N ALA A 8 -22.57 -34.22 -4.92
CA ALA A 8 -21.38 -33.35 -4.87
C ALA A 8 -21.69 -31.87 -4.61
N GLU A 9 -21.24 -31.28 -3.53
CA GLU A 9 -19.89 -30.72 -3.31
C GLU A 9 -20.01 -30.04 -1.93
N GLY A 10 -19.01 -30.02 -1.08
CA GLY A 10 -17.63 -29.68 -1.39
C GLY A 10 -17.19 -28.69 -0.32
N ASP A 11 -15.94 -28.82 0.07
CA ASP A 11 -15.16 -27.82 0.77
C ASP A 11 -15.75 -27.37 2.12
N GLU A 12 -15.45 -28.16 3.15
CA GLU A 12 -15.35 -27.63 4.51
C GLU A 12 -14.25 -26.55 4.49
N ALA A 13 -14.68 -25.34 4.17
CA ALA A 13 -13.83 -24.18 4.02
C ALA A 13 -13.07 -23.98 5.34
N ALA A 14 -11.78 -24.27 5.30
CA ALA A 14 -10.85 -23.99 6.38
C ALA A 14 -11.07 -22.55 6.87
N PRO A 15 -11.02 -22.30 8.18
CA PRO A 15 -11.29 -20.97 8.70
C PRO A 15 -10.28 -20.00 8.10
N LYS A 16 -10.75 -19.09 7.24
CA LYS A 16 -9.98 -17.93 6.80
C LYS A 16 -9.66 -17.14 8.06
N VAL A 17 -8.46 -17.35 8.60
CA VAL A 17 -7.92 -16.59 9.71
C VAL A 17 -7.94 -15.14 9.24
N ARG A 18 -8.96 -14.38 9.63
CA ARG A 18 -9.04 -12.95 9.38
C ARG A 18 -7.90 -12.34 10.18
N ALA A 19 -6.74 -12.20 9.54
CA ALA A 19 -5.64 -11.45 10.08
C ALA A 19 -6.18 -10.06 10.42
N LYS A 20 -6.26 -9.76 11.71
CA LYS A 20 -6.74 -8.47 12.21
C LYS A 20 -5.86 -7.41 11.55
N PRO A 21 -6.42 -6.44 10.80
CA PRO A 21 -5.59 -5.43 10.15
C PRO A 21 -4.81 -4.71 11.26
N ARG A 22 -3.48 -4.89 11.25
CA ARG A 22 -2.59 -4.26 12.21
C ARG A 22 -2.43 -2.80 11.78
N GLY A 23 -3.36 -1.95 12.20
CA GLY A 23 -3.31 -0.50 11.98
C GLY A 23 -4.68 0.15 11.86
N LYS A 24 -4.77 1.44 12.23
CA LYS A 24 -5.95 2.25 11.93
C LYS A 24 -6.09 2.38 10.40
N PRO A 25 -7.32 2.35 9.85
CA PRO A 25 -7.54 2.60 8.43
C PRO A 25 -6.94 3.95 8.03
N ILE A 26 -6.13 3.95 6.97
CA ILE A 26 -5.54 5.17 6.41
C ILE A 26 -6.67 6.04 5.85
N THR A 27 -6.69 7.32 6.18
CA THR A 27 -7.71 8.26 5.69
C THR A 27 -7.53 8.55 4.20
N ARG A 28 -8.57 9.10 3.54
CA ARG A 28 -8.46 9.56 2.15
C ARG A 28 -7.31 10.55 1.96
N ILE A 29 -7.20 11.53 2.85
CA ILE A 29 -6.16 12.56 2.81
C ILE A 29 -4.75 11.94 2.94
N GLN A 30 -4.59 10.94 3.81
CA GLN A 30 -3.32 10.25 3.96
C GLN A 30 -2.93 9.46 2.71
N ARG A 31 -3.91 8.88 1.98
CA ARG A 31 -3.64 8.22 0.68
C ARG A 31 -3.16 9.24 -0.36
N GLU A 32 -3.89 10.34 -0.52
CA GLU A 32 -3.51 11.42 -1.45
C GLU A 32 -2.12 11.97 -1.16
N LYS A 33 -1.77 12.14 0.13
CA LYS A 33 -0.42 12.57 0.52
C LYS A 33 0.66 11.52 0.19
N ARG A 34 0.35 10.23 0.33
CA ARG A 34 1.26 9.17 -0.10
C ARG A 34 1.46 9.18 -1.61
N ASP A 35 0.40 9.40 -2.39
CA ASP A 35 0.50 9.46 -3.85
C ASP A 35 1.40 10.62 -4.30
N VAL A 36 1.26 11.80 -3.68
CA VAL A 36 2.16 12.94 -3.92
C VAL A 36 3.62 12.61 -3.61
N ILE A 37 3.88 11.90 -2.50
CA ILE A 37 5.25 11.50 -2.14
C ILE A 37 5.80 10.48 -3.14
N LEU A 38 4.98 9.55 -3.62
CA LEU A 38 5.40 8.53 -4.59
C LEU A 38 5.73 9.15 -5.95
N GLU A 39 4.94 10.12 -6.41
CA GLU A 39 5.21 10.84 -7.65
C GLU A 39 6.53 11.62 -7.56
N ALA A 40 6.70 12.39 -6.47
CA ALA A 40 7.95 13.12 -6.22
C ALA A 40 9.17 12.17 -6.11
N ALA A 41 8.98 10.99 -5.51
CA ALA A 41 10.03 9.99 -5.43
C ALA A 41 10.38 9.43 -6.81
N LEU A 42 9.38 9.15 -7.65
CA LEU A 42 9.59 8.69 -9.02
C LEU A 42 10.41 9.71 -9.81
N ASP A 43 10.06 10.98 -9.77
CA ASP A 43 10.79 12.05 -10.44
C ASP A 43 12.26 12.11 -9.99
N VAL A 44 12.50 12.17 -8.67
CA VAL A 44 13.85 12.25 -8.12
C VAL A 44 14.67 11.00 -8.46
N PHE A 45 14.07 9.81 -8.37
CA PHE A 45 14.75 8.57 -8.75
C PHE A 45 15.06 8.50 -10.24
N SER A 46 14.16 8.95 -11.10
CA SER A 46 14.37 9.00 -12.55
C SER A 46 15.49 9.96 -12.95
N GLU A 47 15.64 11.09 -12.26
CA GLU A 47 16.69 12.06 -12.54
C GLU A 47 18.05 11.70 -11.93
N LYS A 48 18.07 11.18 -10.69
CA LYS A 48 19.30 11.02 -9.90
C LYS A 48 19.75 9.57 -9.79
N GLY A 49 18.91 8.63 -10.19
CA GLY A 49 19.06 7.21 -9.86
C GLY A 49 18.77 6.93 -8.38
N PHE A 50 18.54 5.66 -8.05
CA PHE A 50 18.17 5.27 -6.69
C PHE A 50 19.24 5.60 -5.64
N LEU A 51 20.53 5.38 -5.95
CA LEU A 51 21.63 5.65 -5.02
C LEU A 51 21.97 7.15 -4.88
N GLY A 52 21.64 7.96 -5.89
CA GLY A 52 21.89 9.40 -5.90
C GLY A 52 20.74 10.23 -5.30
N ALA A 53 19.58 9.60 -5.11
CA ALA A 53 18.41 10.24 -4.52
C ALA A 53 18.49 10.26 -2.98
N THR A 54 18.00 11.34 -2.40
CA THR A 54 17.92 11.52 -0.94
C THR A 54 16.49 11.81 -0.52
N ILE A 55 16.15 11.47 0.73
CA ILE A 55 14.81 11.77 1.27
C ILE A 55 14.56 13.30 1.32
N ASP A 56 15.60 14.12 1.48
CA ASP A 56 15.45 15.57 1.51
C ASP A 56 14.99 16.11 0.16
N GLN A 57 15.56 15.60 -0.95
CA GLN A 57 15.12 15.97 -2.30
C GLN A 57 13.68 15.53 -2.57
N ILE A 58 13.29 14.33 -2.14
CA ILE A 58 11.92 13.84 -2.30
C ILE A 58 10.95 14.69 -1.47
N ALA A 59 11.33 15.06 -0.25
CA ALA A 59 10.51 15.91 0.61
C ALA A 59 10.32 17.30 -0.02
N GLU A 60 11.40 17.90 -0.53
CA GLU A 60 11.35 19.18 -1.25
C GLU A 60 10.43 19.11 -2.47
N ALA A 61 10.61 18.10 -3.33
CA ALA A 61 9.78 17.88 -4.52
C ALA A 61 8.29 17.63 -4.17
N ALA A 62 8.01 16.95 -3.06
CA ALA A 62 6.65 16.73 -2.56
C ALA A 62 6.04 17.96 -1.84
N GLY A 63 6.78 19.05 -1.67
CA GLY A 63 6.36 20.23 -0.91
C GLY A 63 6.16 19.93 0.58
N MET A 64 6.99 19.06 1.15
CA MET A 64 6.92 18.60 2.53
C MET A 64 8.24 18.79 3.26
N SER A 65 8.19 18.87 4.59
CA SER A 65 9.40 18.71 5.41
C SER A 65 9.77 17.22 5.50
N LYS A 66 11.06 16.92 5.67
CA LYS A 66 11.55 15.55 5.89
C LYS A 66 10.81 14.82 7.02
N PRO A 67 10.56 15.41 8.21
CA PRO A 67 9.80 14.73 9.26
C PRO A 67 8.34 14.45 8.86
N ASN A 68 7.70 15.36 8.13
CA ASN A 68 6.33 15.16 7.64
C ASN A 68 6.28 14.00 6.63
N LEU A 69 7.22 13.92 5.68
CA LEU A 69 7.30 12.80 4.74
C LEU A 69 7.48 11.47 5.48
N LEU A 70 8.43 11.42 6.42
CA LEU A 70 8.75 10.20 7.17
C LEU A 70 7.58 9.68 8.01
N TYR A 71 6.63 10.53 8.39
CA TYR A 71 5.39 10.08 9.05
C TYR A 71 4.56 9.12 8.17
N TYR A 72 4.62 9.25 6.85
CA TYR A 72 3.81 8.43 5.93
C TYR A 72 4.45 7.09 5.58
N PHE A 73 5.77 6.94 5.77
CA PHE A 73 6.52 5.73 5.44
C PHE A 73 7.30 5.24 6.67
N PRO A 74 6.61 4.62 7.65
CA PRO A 74 7.27 4.00 8.79
C PRO A 74 8.16 2.83 8.32
N ARG A 75 9.26 2.62 9.04
CA ARG A 75 10.29 1.59 8.76
C ARG A 75 9.74 0.17 8.80
#